data_AF-A0A1X1NAQ0-F1
#
_entry.id   AF-A0A1X1NAQ0-F1
#
_cell.length_a   1.000
_cell.length_b   1.000
_cell.length_c   1.000
_cell.angle_alpha   90.00
_cell.angle_beta   90.00
_cell.angle_gamma   90.00
#
_symmetry.space_group_name_H-M   'P 1'
#
loop_
_entity.id
_entity.type
_entity.pdbx_description
1 polymer ?
#
loop_
_entity_poly.entity_id
_entity_poly.type
_entity_poly.pdbx_seq_one_letter_code
_entity_poly.pdbx_strand_id
1 'polypeptide(L)'
;MIPFAFRLAVSGGRHALARLVMIIAAVAIGVGLLLSTLASLGAVDRSNARQLWYNTGASSRTETASVDPLWWRAHRDFYDGRSLIEVDVAATGPTSPVPPGLRRLPAPGEYYVSPAFATLLRETPAAQLGDRIPGRMVGRIGNAALASPDSLVAVIGRTPAEVKAAP
;
A
#
# COMPACT_ATOMS: atom_id res chain seq x y z
N MET A 1 8.24 46.83 9.30
CA MET A 1 6.90 47.36 9.68
C MET A 1 6.14 46.49 10.68
N ILE A 2 6.55 45.23 10.95
CA ILE A 2 5.95 44.34 11.96
C ILE A 2 6.28 44.69 13.44
N PRO A 3 7.45 45.26 13.81
CA PRO A 3 7.81 45.39 15.24
C PRO A 3 7.01 46.48 15.97
N PHE A 4 6.53 47.50 15.26
CA PHE A 4 5.72 48.58 15.85
C PHE A 4 4.31 48.09 16.21
N ALA A 5 3.70 47.24 15.38
CA ALA A 5 2.40 46.64 15.63
C ALA A 5 2.45 45.66 16.82
N PHE A 6 3.51 44.87 16.93
CA PHE A 6 3.72 43.95 18.05
C PHE A 6 3.88 44.71 19.37
N ARG A 7 4.64 45.81 19.36
CA ARG A 7 4.85 46.65 20.54
C ARG A 7 3.57 47.36 21.00
N LEU A 8 2.70 47.77 20.07
CA LEU A 8 1.41 48.40 20.39
C LEU A 8 0.37 47.40 20.93
N ALA A 9 0.36 46.16 20.41
CA ALA A 9 -0.48 45.08 20.92
C ALA A 9 -0.07 44.63 22.33
N VAL A 10 1.23 44.67 22.63
CA VAL A 10 1.77 44.32 23.96
C VAL A 10 1.70 45.50 24.95
N SER A 11 1.69 46.76 24.49
CA SER A 11 1.59 47.94 25.36
C SER A 11 0.17 48.24 25.88
N GLY A 12 -0.86 47.55 25.38
CA GLY A 12 -2.27 47.71 25.81
C GLY A 12 -2.62 47.07 27.17
N GLY A 13 -1.62 46.55 27.89
CA GLY A 13 -1.79 45.94 29.22
C GLY A 13 -2.18 44.45 29.19
N ARG A 14 -2.23 43.84 30.39
CA ARG A 14 -2.47 42.39 30.61
C ARG A 14 -3.73 41.84 29.91
N HIS A 15 -4.77 42.66 29.77
CA HIS A 15 -6.03 42.26 29.12
C HIS A 15 -5.91 42.19 27.59
N ALA A 16 -5.15 43.09 26.97
CA ALA A 16 -4.89 43.04 25.53
C ALA A 16 -4.04 41.82 25.17
N LEU A 17 -3.04 41.50 26.00
CA LEU A 17 -2.20 40.33 25.83
C LEU A 17 -2.98 39.02 26.00
N ALA A 18 -3.85 38.92 27.00
CA ALA A 18 -4.71 37.76 27.22
C ALA A 18 -5.65 37.49 26.03
N ARG A 19 -6.25 38.55 25.46
CA ARG A 19 -7.10 38.44 24.27
C ARG A 19 -6.31 37.97 23.04
N LEU A 20 -5.10 38.50 22.84
CA LEU A 20 -4.24 38.08 21.73
C LEU A 20 -3.86 36.61 21.84
N VAL A 21 -3.48 36.14 23.04
CA VAL A 21 -3.15 34.73 23.30
C VAL A 21 -4.35 33.82 23.03
N MET A 22 -5.56 34.20 23.45
CA MET A 22 -6.77 33.43 23.17
C MET A 22 -7.06 33.30 21.67
N ILE A 23 -6.88 34.38 20.91
CA ILE A 23 -7.09 34.36 19.44
C ILE A 23 -6.04 33.46 18.78
N ILE A 24 -4.76 33.58 19.17
CA ILE A 24 -3.69 32.75 18.63
C ILE A 24 -3.97 31.26 18.92
N ALA A 25 -4.39 30.94 20.15
CA ALA A 25 -4.72 29.57 20.53
C ALA A 25 -5.89 29.01 19.71
N ALA A 26 -6.98 29.78 19.55
CA ALA A 26 -8.13 29.36 18.76
C ALA A 26 -7.76 29.12 17.28
N VAL A 27 -6.97 30.02 16.69
CA VAL A 27 -6.49 29.87 15.31
C VAL A 27 -5.57 28.67 15.17
N ALA A 28 -4.64 28.45 16.11
CA ALA A 28 -3.73 27.31 16.09
C ALA A 28 -4.47 25.97 16.16
N ILE A 29 -5.53 25.88 16.97
CA ILE A 29 -6.38 24.69 17.06
C ILE A 29 -7.10 24.46 15.72
N GLY A 30 -7.69 25.51 15.12
CA GLY A 30 -8.38 25.39 13.83
C GLY A 30 -7.46 24.97 12.68
N VAL A 31 -6.28 25.59 12.60
CA VAL A 31 -5.25 25.22 11.61
C VAL A 31 -4.73 23.80 11.86
N GLY A 32 -4.53 23.41 13.12
CA GLY A 32 -4.12 22.05 13.48
C GLY A 32 -5.13 21.00 13.03
N LEU A 33 -6.43 21.27 13.22
CA LEU A 33 -7.50 20.39 12.74
C LEU A 33 -7.52 20.30 11.20
N LEU A 34 -7.41 21.42 10.49
CA LEU A 34 -7.34 21.46 9.03
C LEU A 34 -6.10 20.74 8.46
N LEU A 35 -4.94 20.95 9.07
CA LEU A 35 -3.72 20.26 8.67
C LEU A 35 -3.81 18.76 8.98
N SER A 36 -4.44 18.37 10.08
CA SER A 36 -4.66 16.97 10.44
C SER A 36 -5.57 16.27 9.44
N THR A 37 -6.67 16.90 9.00
CA THR A 37 -7.54 16.32 7.96
C THR A 37 -6.84 16.24 6.61
N LEU A 38 -6.08 17.26 6.21
CA LEU A 38 -5.33 17.25 4.96
C LEU A 38 -4.17 16.25 4.97
N ALA A 39 -3.48 16.13 6.11
CA ALA A 39 -2.45 15.12 6.33
C ALA A 39 -3.05 13.71 6.34
N SER A 40 -4.25 13.55 6.89
CA SER A 40 -5.00 12.29 6.82
C SER A 40 -5.25 11.90 5.37
N LEU A 41 -5.70 12.81 4.49
CA LEU A 41 -5.89 12.50 3.06
C LEU A 41 -4.59 11.97 2.40
N GLY A 42 -3.46 12.65 2.59
CA GLY A 42 -2.19 12.22 1.99
C GLY A 42 -1.54 10.99 2.64
N ALA A 43 -1.74 10.79 3.94
CA ALA A 43 -1.28 9.61 4.66
C ALA A 43 -2.14 8.39 4.30
N VAL A 44 -3.46 8.57 4.30
CA VAL A 44 -4.46 7.59 3.90
C VAL A 44 -4.28 7.20 2.45
N ASP A 45 -4.00 8.11 1.51
CA ASP A 45 -3.75 7.72 0.11
C ASP A 45 -2.50 6.85 -0.06
N ARG A 46 -1.42 7.12 0.67
CA ARG A 46 -0.20 6.31 0.63
C ARG A 46 -0.33 4.96 1.33
N SER A 47 -1.17 4.85 2.36
CA SER A 47 -1.51 3.57 3.00
C SER A 47 -2.60 2.81 2.25
N ASN A 48 -3.59 3.50 1.69
CA ASN A 48 -4.65 2.94 0.85
C ASN A 48 -4.08 2.42 -0.45
N ALA A 49 -3.13 3.09 -1.11
CA ALA A 49 -2.52 2.52 -2.33
C ALA A 49 -1.89 1.14 -2.08
N ARG A 50 -1.37 0.91 -0.87
CA ARG A 50 -0.83 -0.39 -0.45
C ARG A 50 -1.95 -1.35 -0.03
N GLN A 51 -2.92 -0.90 0.76
CA GLN A 51 -4.05 -1.73 1.21
C GLN A 51 -5.03 -2.09 0.09
N LEU A 52 -5.29 -1.19 -0.86
CA LEU A 52 -6.09 -1.40 -2.07
C LEU A 52 -5.38 -2.38 -3.01
N TRP A 53 -4.05 -2.36 -3.08
CA TRP A 53 -3.33 -3.43 -3.78
C TRP A 53 -3.63 -4.80 -3.14
N TYR A 54 -3.54 -4.92 -1.81
CA TYR A 54 -3.83 -6.17 -1.12
C TYR A 54 -5.31 -6.60 -1.21
N ASN A 55 -6.27 -5.68 -1.06
CA ASN A 55 -7.70 -5.99 -0.95
C ASN A 55 -8.50 -5.89 -2.26
N THR A 56 -8.14 -4.99 -3.19
CA THR A 56 -8.96 -4.70 -4.38
C THR A 56 -8.25 -4.91 -5.71
N GLY A 57 -6.97 -5.31 -5.70
CA GLY A 57 -6.33 -5.88 -6.87
C GLY A 57 -6.49 -5.09 -8.15
N ALA A 58 -5.86 -3.93 -8.28
CA ALA A 58 -5.92 -3.06 -9.46
C ALA A 58 -7.32 -2.57 -9.91
N SER A 59 -8.44 -3.15 -9.44
CA SER A 59 -9.80 -2.79 -9.84
C SER A 59 -10.08 -1.30 -9.61
N SER A 60 -9.57 -0.73 -8.52
CA SER A 60 -9.81 0.67 -8.18
C SER A 60 -9.16 1.70 -9.12
N ARG A 61 -8.17 1.33 -9.94
CA ARG A 61 -7.57 2.27 -10.93
C ARG A 61 -8.11 2.05 -12.35
N THR A 62 -8.67 0.87 -12.60
CA THR A 62 -8.94 0.39 -13.95
C THR A 62 -10.43 0.34 -14.29
N GLU A 63 -11.33 0.45 -13.31
CA GLU A 63 -12.78 0.55 -13.56
C GLU A 63 -13.17 1.65 -14.57
N THR A 64 -12.35 2.68 -14.75
CA THR A 64 -12.60 3.77 -15.71
C THR A 64 -11.90 3.61 -17.07
N ALA A 65 -10.99 2.64 -17.23
CA ALA A 65 -10.24 2.42 -18.47
C ALA A 65 -10.77 1.19 -19.23
N SER A 66 -10.97 1.30 -20.54
CA SER A 66 -11.34 0.17 -21.41
C SER A 66 -10.15 -0.77 -21.62
N VAL A 67 -9.78 -1.52 -20.59
CA VAL A 67 -8.74 -2.55 -20.63
C VAL A 67 -9.27 -3.87 -20.12
N ASP A 68 -8.59 -4.94 -20.50
CA ASP A 68 -8.92 -6.31 -20.13
C ASP A 68 -8.85 -6.48 -18.60
N PRO A 69 -9.92 -6.96 -17.95
CA PRO A 69 -9.94 -7.14 -16.50
C PRO A 69 -8.75 -7.94 -15.98
N LEU A 70 -8.16 -7.51 -14.86
CA LEU A 70 -7.22 -8.33 -14.12
C LEU A 70 -7.97 -9.00 -12.98
N TRP A 71 -7.96 -10.34 -12.95
CA TRP A 71 -8.53 -11.07 -11.84
C TRP A 71 -7.51 -11.16 -10.71
N TRP A 72 -8.00 -11.00 -9.49
CA TRP A 72 -7.16 -10.84 -8.31
C TRP A 72 -7.78 -11.53 -7.12
N ARG A 73 -7.00 -12.36 -6.43
CA ARG A 73 -7.41 -13.00 -5.19
C ARG A 73 -6.23 -13.07 -4.23
N ALA A 74 -6.31 -12.29 -3.15
CA ALA A 74 -5.34 -12.34 -2.08
C ALA A 74 -5.82 -13.29 -0.97
N HIS A 75 -4.95 -14.19 -0.53
CA HIS A 75 -5.16 -15.03 0.63
C HIS A 75 -3.96 -14.97 1.56
N ARG A 76 -4.19 -15.27 2.83
CA ARG A 76 -3.18 -15.24 3.87
C ARG A 76 -2.85 -16.66 4.28
N ASP A 77 -1.57 -16.97 4.31
CA ASP A 77 -1.03 -18.21 4.82
C ASP A 77 -0.09 -17.92 5.99
N PHE A 78 0.31 -18.96 6.71
CA PHE A 78 1.25 -18.88 7.81
C PHE A 78 2.32 -19.96 7.69
N TYR A 79 3.56 -19.54 7.95
CA TYR A 79 4.71 -20.42 8.02
C TYR A 79 5.56 -19.99 9.20
N ASP A 80 5.78 -20.92 10.13
CA ASP A 80 6.60 -20.71 11.32
C ASP A 80 6.19 -19.45 12.14
N GLY A 81 4.88 -19.26 12.33
CA GLY A 81 4.32 -18.11 13.04
C GLY A 81 4.39 -16.78 12.27
N ARG A 82 4.98 -16.75 11.07
CA ARG A 82 5.04 -15.57 10.20
C ARG A 82 3.85 -15.60 9.23
N SER A 83 3.25 -14.44 8.99
CA SER A 83 2.19 -14.30 7.99
C SER A 83 2.80 -14.16 6.59
N LEU A 84 2.26 -14.95 5.67
CA LEU A 84 2.54 -14.91 4.24
C LEU A 84 1.29 -14.42 3.53
N ILE A 85 1.49 -13.59 2.52
CA ILE A 85 0.41 -13.11 1.68
C ILE A 85 0.66 -13.67 0.29
N GLU A 86 -0.28 -14.47 -0.18
CA GLU A 86 -0.27 -15.03 -1.51
C GLU A 86 -1.37 -14.37 -2.33
N VAL A 87 -0.99 -13.90 -3.51
CA VAL A 87 -1.90 -13.23 -4.42
C VAL A 87 -1.94 -14.01 -5.71
N ASP A 88 -3.07 -14.66 -5.96
CA ASP A 88 -3.36 -15.23 -7.27
C ASP A 88 -3.82 -14.12 -8.22
N VAL A 89 -3.16 -14.01 -9.37
CA VAL A 89 -3.52 -13.06 -10.42
C VAL A 89 -3.74 -13.78 -11.74
N ALA A 90 -4.78 -13.39 -12.47
CA ALA A 90 -5.03 -13.90 -13.81
C ALA A 90 -5.38 -12.75 -14.76
N ALA A 91 -4.50 -12.49 -15.72
CA ALA A 91 -4.77 -11.54 -16.79
C ALA A 91 -5.84 -12.13 -17.73
N THR A 92 -6.86 -11.35 -18.07
CA THR A 92 -7.88 -11.78 -19.05
C THR A 92 -7.55 -11.34 -20.48
N GLY A 93 -6.53 -10.51 -20.66
CA GLY A 93 -6.03 -10.11 -21.97
C GLY A 93 -4.73 -9.29 -21.91
N PRO A 94 -4.21 -8.88 -23.08
CA PRO A 94 -2.91 -8.20 -23.19
C PRO A 94 -2.91 -6.78 -22.61
N THR A 95 -4.08 -6.16 -22.40
CA THR A 95 -4.18 -4.80 -21.86
C THR A 95 -4.36 -4.78 -20.35
N SER A 96 -4.37 -5.93 -19.68
CA SER A 96 -4.53 -6.00 -18.23
C SER A 96 -3.47 -5.18 -17.48
N PRO A 97 -3.88 -4.39 -16.46
CA PRO A 97 -2.98 -3.48 -15.77
C PRO A 97 -1.90 -4.23 -14.98
N VAL A 98 -0.65 -3.79 -15.08
CA VAL A 98 0.45 -4.35 -14.27
C VAL A 98 0.50 -3.61 -12.92
N PRO A 99 0.45 -4.34 -11.78
CA PRO A 99 0.56 -3.70 -10.47
C PRO A 99 1.92 -3.02 -10.28
N PRO A 100 1.98 -1.90 -9.53
CA PRO A 100 3.24 -1.21 -9.26
C PRO A 100 4.23 -2.15 -8.58
N GLY A 101 5.51 -2.07 -8.96
CA GLY A 101 6.58 -2.93 -8.43
C GLY A 101 6.71 -4.30 -9.12
N LEU A 102 5.84 -4.64 -10.07
CA LEU A 102 6.04 -5.75 -11.01
C LEU A 102 6.52 -5.21 -12.36
N ARG A 103 7.39 -5.96 -13.04
CA ARG A 103 7.86 -5.62 -14.39
C ARG A 103 6.84 -6.01 -15.46
N ARG A 104 6.16 -7.13 -15.25
CA ARG A 104 5.08 -7.69 -16.09
C ARG A 104 4.15 -8.52 -15.21
N LEU A 105 2.96 -8.80 -15.70
CA LEU A 105 2.08 -9.80 -15.09
C LEU A 105 2.71 -11.20 -15.22
N PRO A 106 2.72 -12.01 -14.15
CA PRO A 106 3.18 -13.39 -14.23
C PRO A 106 2.22 -14.22 -15.10
N ALA A 107 2.78 -15.07 -15.96
CA ALA A 107 1.98 -16.06 -16.69
C ALA A 107 1.51 -17.19 -15.75
N PRO A 108 0.51 -18.00 -16.13
CA PRO A 108 0.11 -19.17 -15.36
C PRO A 108 1.30 -20.07 -15.01
N GLY A 109 1.50 -20.37 -13.72
CA GLY A 109 2.63 -21.14 -13.23
C GLY A 109 3.95 -20.34 -13.10
N GLU A 110 3.93 -19.02 -13.29
CA GLU A 110 5.02 -18.12 -12.92
C GLU A 110 4.68 -17.38 -11.62
N TYR A 111 5.69 -17.04 -10.83
CA TYR A 111 5.46 -16.23 -9.62
C TYR A 111 6.56 -15.19 -9.36
N TYR A 112 6.16 -14.11 -8.69
CA TYR A 112 7.03 -13.10 -8.13
C TYR A 112 6.99 -13.19 -6.61
N VAL A 113 8.14 -12.99 -5.96
CA VAL A 113 8.24 -12.97 -4.49
C VAL A 113 8.90 -11.69 -4.00
N SER A 114 8.50 -11.24 -2.82
CA SER A 114 9.22 -10.18 -2.09
C SER A 114 10.69 -10.58 -1.82
N PRO A 115 11.61 -9.62 -1.66
CA PRO A 115 13.01 -9.92 -1.36
C PRO A 115 13.18 -10.74 -0.07
N ALA A 116 12.43 -10.41 0.99
CA ALA A 116 12.45 -11.16 2.24
C ALA A 116 11.96 -12.60 2.06
N PHE A 117 10.89 -12.81 1.28
CA PHE A 117 10.39 -14.15 1.00
C PHE A 117 11.34 -14.96 0.10
N ALA A 118 11.99 -14.32 -0.87
CA ALA A 118 13.02 -14.97 -1.67
C ALA A 118 14.24 -15.44 -0.84
N THR A 119 14.54 -14.74 0.26
CA THR A 119 15.56 -15.20 1.22
C THR A 119 15.04 -16.36 2.05
N LEU A 120 13.83 -16.26 2.57
CA LEU A 120 13.21 -17.35 3.34
C LEU A 120 13.10 -18.65 2.53
N LEU A 121 12.72 -18.57 1.24
CA LEU A 121 12.67 -19.74 0.35
C LEU A 121 14.03 -20.37 0.06
N ARG A 122 15.13 -19.60 0.18
CA ARG A 122 16.50 -20.13 0.03
C ARG A 122 17.01 -20.78 1.32
N GLU A 123 16.59 -20.25 2.46
CA GLU A 123 16.99 -20.73 3.79
C GLU A 123 16.13 -21.92 4.25
N THR A 124 14.91 -22.05 3.70
CA THR A 124 13.96 -23.09 4.05
C THR A 124 14.01 -24.24 3.04
N PRO A 125 13.98 -25.51 3.48
CA PRO A 125 13.87 -26.65 2.57
C PRO A 125 12.63 -26.55 1.68
N ALA A 126 12.77 -26.90 0.39
CA ALA A 126 11.68 -26.86 -0.59
C ALA A 126 10.44 -27.64 -0.11
N ALA A 127 10.64 -28.81 0.51
CA ALA A 127 9.58 -29.65 1.06
C ALA A 127 8.70 -28.96 2.13
N GLN A 128 9.19 -27.90 2.78
CA GLN A 128 8.46 -27.20 3.84
C GLN A 128 7.70 -25.97 3.33
N LEU A 129 8.24 -25.29 2.32
CA LEU A 129 7.70 -24.00 1.86
C LEU A 129 7.74 -23.78 0.35
N GLY A 130 8.79 -24.25 -0.32
CA GLY A 130 8.92 -24.13 -1.78
C GLY A 130 7.87 -24.91 -2.56
N ASP A 131 7.59 -26.15 -2.14
CA ASP A 131 6.63 -27.05 -2.80
C ASP A 131 5.18 -26.56 -2.68
N ARG A 132 4.91 -25.69 -1.71
CA ARG A 132 3.59 -25.05 -1.51
C ARG A 132 3.30 -23.97 -2.54
N ILE A 133 4.35 -23.40 -3.17
CA ILE A 133 4.21 -22.37 -4.20
C ILE A 133 4.51 -23.01 -5.56
N PRO A 134 3.49 -23.57 -6.23
CA PRO A 134 3.69 -24.22 -7.53
C PRO A 134 4.06 -23.17 -8.58
N GLY A 135 5.20 -23.38 -9.25
CA GLY A 135 5.57 -22.60 -10.42
C GLY A 135 7.05 -22.25 -10.51
N ARG A 136 7.36 -21.26 -11.36
CA ARG A 136 8.71 -20.75 -11.59
C ARG A 136 8.84 -19.31 -11.11
N MET A 137 9.85 -19.04 -10.28
CA MET A 137 10.21 -17.68 -9.90
C MET A 137 10.71 -16.89 -11.13
N VAL A 138 9.97 -15.85 -11.51
CA VAL A 138 10.33 -14.97 -12.64
C VAL A 138 10.95 -13.65 -12.22
N GLY A 139 10.89 -13.33 -10.93
CA GLY A 139 11.59 -12.19 -10.39
C GLY A 139 11.16 -11.84 -8.98
N ARG A 140 11.64 -10.68 -8.53
CA ARG A 140 11.32 -10.12 -7.22
C ARG A 140 10.34 -8.96 -7.34
N ILE A 141 9.46 -8.85 -6.36
CA ILE A 141 8.54 -7.72 -6.21
C ILE A 141 9.35 -6.51 -5.74
N GLY A 142 9.19 -5.37 -6.40
CA GLY A 142 9.82 -4.12 -6.00
C GLY A 142 9.21 -3.55 -4.72
N ASN A 143 10.02 -2.83 -3.93
CA ASN A 143 9.60 -2.25 -2.64
C ASN A 143 8.38 -1.32 -2.73
N ALA A 144 8.11 -0.73 -3.90
CA ALA A 144 6.93 0.11 -4.13
C ALA A 144 5.60 -0.64 -3.97
N ALA A 145 5.59 -1.96 -4.15
CA ALA A 145 4.41 -2.81 -3.97
C ALA A 145 4.24 -3.35 -2.54
N LEU A 146 5.27 -3.21 -1.69
CA LEU A 146 5.32 -3.87 -0.39
C LEU A 146 4.94 -2.89 0.73
N ALA A 147 4.19 -3.40 1.72
CA ALA A 147 3.90 -2.64 2.93
C ALA A 147 5.18 -2.35 3.74
N SER A 148 6.06 -3.34 3.85
CA SER A 148 7.35 -3.28 4.55
C SER A 148 8.42 -4.07 3.76
N PRO A 149 9.72 -3.72 3.90
CA PRO A 149 10.83 -4.53 3.35
C PRO A 149 10.80 -5.99 3.80
N ASP A 150 10.28 -6.26 5.01
CA ASP A 150 10.22 -7.60 5.62
C ASP A 150 8.92 -8.35 5.30
N SER A 151 8.00 -7.76 4.53
CA SER A 151 6.74 -8.39 4.17
C SER A 151 6.98 -9.63 3.31
N LEU A 152 6.39 -10.76 3.71
CA LEU A 152 6.42 -12.01 2.95
C LEU A 152 5.23 -12.05 1.99
N VAL A 153 5.49 -11.68 0.73
CA VAL A 153 4.45 -11.65 -0.31
C VAL A 153 4.87 -12.45 -1.54
N ALA A 154 3.94 -13.24 -2.08
CA ALA A 154 4.03 -13.89 -3.39
C ALA A 154 2.88 -13.45 -4.30
N VAL A 155 3.17 -13.23 -5.57
CA VAL A 155 2.19 -12.98 -6.63
C VAL A 155 2.32 -14.10 -7.64
N ILE A 156 1.29 -14.93 -7.75
CA ILE A 156 1.27 -16.17 -8.51
C ILE A 156 0.36 -15.98 -9.71
N GLY A 157 0.89 -16.22 -10.91
CA GLY A 157 0.10 -16.25 -12.12
C GLY A 157 -0.73 -17.53 -12.17
N ARG A 158 -2.05 -17.37 -12.34
CA ARG A 158 -3.03 -18.45 -12.48
C ARG A 158 -3.83 -18.26 -13.77
N THR A 159 -4.53 -19.31 -14.17
CA THR A 159 -5.55 -19.17 -15.21
C THR A 159 -6.81 -18.51 -14.64
N PRO A 160 -7.61 -17.78 -15.46
CA PRO A 160 -8.85 -17.18 -14.99
C PRO A 160 -9.84 -18.21 -14.41
N ALA A 161 -9.85 -19.44 -14.96
CA ALA A 161 -10.69 -20.53 -14.46
C ALA A 161 -10.30 -20.96 -13.04
N GLU A 162 -9.01 -21.03 -12.73
CA GLU A 162 -8.52 -21.38 -11.38
C GLU A 162 -8.83 -20.28 -10.37
N VAL A 163 -8.67 -19.01 -10.74
CA VAL A 163 -9.01 -17.89 -9.84
C VAL A 163 -10.52 -17.81 -9.60
N LYS A 164 -11.35 -18.22 -10.58
CA LYS A 164 -12.81 -18.30 -10.44
C LYS A 164 -13.27 -19.45 -9.53
N ALA A 165 -12.64 -20.60 -9.70
CA ALA A 165 -13.08 -21.86 -9.11
C ALA A 165 -12.55 -22.06 -7.69
N ALA A 166 -11.53 -21.30 -7.30
CA ALA A 166 -10.96 -21.41 -5.98
C ALA A 166 -11.91 -20.77 -4.94
N PRO A 167 -12.21 -21.50 -3.84
CA PRO A 167 -13.21 -21.11 -2.85
C PRO A 167 -12.84 -19.85 -2.06
#